data_AF-A0A932YF11-F1
#
_entry.id   AF-A0A932YF11-F1
#
_cell.length_a   1.000
_cell.length_b   1.000
_cell.length_c   1.000
_cell.angle_alpha   90.00
_cell.angle_beta   90.00
_cell.angle_gamma   90.00
#
_symmetry.space_group_name_H-M   'P 1'
#
loop_
_entity.id
_entity.type
_entity.pdbx_description
1 polymer ?
#
loop_
_entity_poly.entity_id
_entity_poly.type
_entity_poly.pdbx_seq_one_letter_code
_entity_poly.pdbx_strand_id
1 'polypeptide(L)'
;MELLILSAAFIWGVRIVFNILTYAEVWWVKEYRWDRMIIHLRTPQGKRFWWPQRRRPPISPKSILLVLFSFVFFGYLVWTLGLPILLRLVIADMLSFPITWIFVLMLNAPTGIYHKLLIAKAVRKLRDHKPMIVIGITGSYGKTTTKEYLATILSTKIQVLKTEPSKNSPIVIAEVILKSLW
;
A
#
# COMPACT_ATOMS: atom_id res chain seq x y z
N MET A 1 -34.55 1.59 28.17
CA MET A 1 -33.11 1.93 28.25
C MET A 1 -32.28 0.99 27.37
N GLU A 2 -32.49 -0.32 27.47
CA GLU A 2 -31.74 -1.32 26.67
C GLU A 2 -31.89 -1.19 25.16
N LEU A 3 -33.12 -0.98 24.64
CA LEU A 3 -33.33 -0.80 23.20
C LEU A 3 -32.53 0.37 22.61
N LEU A 4 -32.37 1.44 23.39
CA LEU A 4 -31.64 2.65 22.99
C LEU A 4 -30.13 2.42 23.00
N ILE A 5 -29.64 1.63 23.96
CA ILE A 5 -28.23 1.20 24.01
C ILE A 5 -27.92 0.25 22.84
N LEU A 6 -28.82 -0.68 22.52
CA LEU A 6 -28.65 -1.62 21.42
C LEU A 6 -28.67 -0.91 20.07
N SER A 7 -29.58 0.05 19.85
CA SER A 7 -29.61 0.83 18.61
C SER A 7 -28.36 1.71 18.46
N ALA A 8 -27.91 2.36 19.53
CA ALA A 8 -26.66 3.11 19.55
C ALA A 8 -25.44 2.22 19.25
N ALA A 9 -25.37 1.04 19.87
CA ALA A 9 -24.29 0.08 19.65
C ALA A 9 -24.27 -0.42 18.19
N PHE A 10 -25.44 -0.69 17.60
CA PHE A 10 -25.56 -1.09 16.21
C PHE A 10 -25.04 0.00 15.25
N ILE A 11 -25.50 1.24 15.43
CA ILE A 11 -25.06 2.39 14.61
C ILE A 11 -23.54 2.58 14.74
N TRP A 12 -22.99 2.44 15.95
CA TRP A 12 -21.56 2.60 16.19
C TRP A 12 -20.74 1.45 15.60
N GLY A 13 -21.23 0.22 15.66
CA GLY A 13 -20.61 -0.93 15.01
C GLY A 13 -20.52 -0.74 13.49
N VAL A 14 -21.61 -0.27 12.87
CA VAL A 14 -21.64 0.07 11.45
C VAL A 14 -20.61 1.17 11.10
N ARG A 15 -20.43 2.18 11.96
CA ARG A 15 -19.40 3.21 11.80
C ARG A 15 -17.99 2.62 11.84
N ILE A 16 -17.68 1.72 12.78
CA ILE A 16 -16.36 1.06 12.88
C ILE A 16 -16.04 0.28 11.59
N VAL A 17 -17.03 -0.42 11.03
CA VAL A 17 -16.85 -1.14 9.76
C VAL A 17 -16.44 -0.19 8.63
N PHE A 18 -17.10 0.97 8.51
CA PHE A 18 -16.71 1.96 7.50
C PHE A 18 -15.35 2.59 7.75
N ASN A 19 -14.97 2.76 9.02
CA ASN A 19 -13.65 3.26 9.38
C ASN A 19 -12.56 2.27 8.95
N ILE A 20 -12.71 0.98 9.25
CA ILE A 20 -11.75 -0.07 8.85
C ILE A 20 -11.60 -0.10 7.31
N LEU A 21 -12.71 -0.09 6.58
CA LEU A 21 -12.69 -0.09 5.12
C LEU A 21 -11.98 1.16 4.57
N THR A 22 -12.26 2.33 5.15
CA THR A 22 -11.65 3.58 4.68
C THR A 22 -10.16 3.62 5.01
N TYR A 23 -9.74 3.18 6.20
CA TYR A 23 -8.31 3.11 6.50
C TYR A 23 -7.58 2.12 5.60
N ALA A 24 -8.17 0.96 5.31
CA ALA A 24 -7.61 0.02 4.35
C ALA A 24 -7.44 0.66 2.94
N GLU A 25 -8.38 1.51 2.52
CA GLU A 25 -8.27 2.27 1.26
C GLU A 25 -7.15 3.31 1.32
N VAL A 26 -7.09 4.13 2.38
CA VAL A 26 -6.03 5.13 2.53
C VAL A 26 -4.67 4.45 2.55
N TRP A 27 -4.52 3.34 3.27
CA TRP A 27 -3.29 2.53 3.26
C TRP A 27 -2.93 2.05 1.86
N TRP A 28 -3.91 1.54 1.12
CA TRP A 28 -3.68 1.09 -0.26
C TRP A 28 -3.24 2.25 -1.17
N VAL A 29 -3.93 3.40 -1.13
CA VAL A 29 -3.58 4.60 -1.93
C VAL A 29 -2.17 5.10 -1.60
N LYS A 30 -1.73 4.95 -0.35
CA LYS A 30 -0.38 5.31 0.08
C LYS A 30 0.66 4.22 -0.16
N GLU A 31 0.33 3.20 -0.96
CA GLU A 31 1.19 2.05 -1.28
C GLU A 31 1.70 1.34 -0.01
N TYR A 32 0.92 1.41 1.06
CA TYR A 32 1.29 0.89 2.37
C TYR A 32 2.59 1.46 2.95
N ARG A 33 3.02 2.66 2.50
CA ARG A 33 4.26 3.30 2.95
C ARG A 33 4.01 4.27 4.10
N TRP A 34 4.80 4.14 5.16
CA TRP A 34 4.69 4.99 6.35
C TRP A 34 4.94 6.47 6.06
N ASP A 35 5.98 6.77 5.27
CA ASP A 35 6.34 8.16 4.93
C ASP A 35 5.17 8.90 4.25
N ARG A 36 4.51 8.22 3.30
CA ARG A 36 3.37 8.78 2.56
C ARG A 36 2.15 8.94 3.46
N MET A 37 1.98 8.06 4.44
CA MET A 37 0.91 8.18 5.44
C MET A 37 1.14 9.40 6.34
N ILE A 38 2.36 9.61 6.87
CA ILE A 38 2.68 10.78 7.69
C ILE A 38 2.40 12.08 6.92
N ILE A 39 2.83 12.15 5.65
CA ILE A 39 2.55 13.31 4.80
C ILE A 39 1.04 13.51 4.64
N HIS A 40 0.28 12.44 4.43
CA HIS A 40 -1.17 12.53 4.32
C HIS A 40 -1.82 13.05 5.59
N LEU A 41 -1.41 12.58 6.78
CA LEU A 41 -1.91 13.06 8.07
C LEU A 41 -1.66 14.55 8.30
N ARG A 42 -0.63 15.13 7.65
CA ARG A 42 -0.35 16.58 7.68
C ARG A 42 -1.25 17.41 6.74
N THR A 43 -1.91 16.79 5.77
CA THR A 43 -2.80 17.49 4.83
C THR A 43 -4.16 17.82 5.47
N PRO A 44 -4.91 18.83 4.97
CA PRO A 44 -6.27 19.11 5.43
C PRO A 44 -7.23 17.91 5.31
N GLN A 45 -7.00 17.04 4.33
CA GLN A 45 -7.73 15.79 4.14
C GLN A 45 -7.41 14.79 5.27
N GLY A 46 -6.13 14.67 5.64
CA GLY A 46 -5.70 13.84 6.76
C GLY A 46 -6.18 14.35 8.11
N LYS A 47 -6.40 15.66 8.27
CA LYS A 47 -7.00 16.22 9.51
C LYS A 47 -8.46 15.77 9.72
N ARG A 48 -9.18 15.36 8.67
CA ARG A 48 -10.51 14.73 8.77
C ARG A 48 -10.44 13.24 9.12
N PHE A 49 -9.36 12.82 9.78
CA PHE A 49 -9.09 11.44 10.16
C PHE A 49 -10.25 10.78 10.91
N TRP A 50 -10.82 11.51 11.87
CA TRP A 50 -11.89 11.03 12.75
C TRP A 50 -13.28 10.97 12.09
N TRP A 51 -13.40 11.59 10.90
CA TRP A 51 -14.60 11.54 10.07
C TRP A 51 -14.23 11.21 8.63
N PRO A 52 -13.71 9.99 8.39
CA PRO A 52 -13.16 9.64 7.10
C PRO A 52 -14.28 9.60 6.07
N GLN A 53 -14.03 10.17 4.89
CA GLN A 53 -14.99 10.11 3.80
C GLN A 53 -15.12 8.66 3.35
N ARG A 54 -16.34 8.11 3.43
CA ARG A 54 -16.62 6.69 3.18
C ARG A 54 -16.09 6.27 1.81
N ARG A 55 -15.03 5.45 1.81
CA ARG A 55 -14.37 4.90 0.62
C ARG A 55 -14.18 3.40 0.80
N ARG A 56 -13.99 2.69 -0.31
CA ARG A 56 -13.81 1.23 -0.31
C ARG A 56 -12.41 0.91 -0.84
N PRO A 57 -11.68 0.00 -0.18
CA PRO A 57 -10.40 -0.43 -0.69
C PRO A 57 -10.62 -1.23 -1.99
N PRO A 58 -9.66 -1.18 -2.93
CA PRO A 58 -9.73 -2.04 -4.10
C PRO A 58 -9.58 -3.50 -3.69
N ILE A 59 -10.16 -4.37 -4.51
CA ILE A 59 -10.17 -5.81 -4.27
C ILE A 59 -8.78 -6.35 -4.63
N SER A 60 -7.92 -6.48 -3.61
CA SER A 60 -6.62 -7.12 -3.72
C SER A 60 -6.44 -8.12 -2.57
N PRO A 61 -5.67 -9.21 -2.73
CA PRO A 61 -5.46 -10.18 -1.65
C PRO A 61 -4.96 -9.53 -0.36
N LYS A 62 -4.07 -8.53 -0.47
CA LYS A 62 -3.55 -7.77 0.67
C LYS A 62 -4.62 -6.95 1.37
N SER A 63 -5.46 -6.25 0.60
CA SER A 63 -6.54 -5.43 1.16
C SER A 63 -7.63 -6.28 1.80
N ILE A 64 -7.97 -7.43 1.20
CA ILE A 64 -8.92 -8.39 1.77
C ILE A 64 -8.38 -8.93 3.10
N LEU A 65 -7.11 -9.36 3.12
CA LEU A 65 -6.48 -9.91 4.31
C LEU A 65 -6.37 -8.86 5.43
N LEU A 66 -6.03 -7.61 5.08
CA LEU A 66 -5.99 -6.48 6.02
C LEU A 66 -7.36 -6.23 6.66
N VAL A 67 -8.43 -6.19 5.85
CA VAL A 67 -9.79 -5.97 6.35
C VAL A 67 -10.25 -7.15 7.20
N LEU A 68 -9.98 -8.39 6.77
CA LEU A 68 -10.34 -9.61 7.49
C LEU A 68 -9.66 -9.66 8.87
N PHE A 69 -8.34 -9.50 8.93
CA PHE A 69 -7.60 -9.51 10.19
C PHE A 69 -8.03 -8.36 11.11
N SER A 70 -8.24 -7.17 10.56
CA SER A 70 -8.76 -6.05 11.35
C SER A 70 -10.14 -6.38 11.92
N PHE A 71 -11.06 -6.91 11.13
CA PHE A 71 -12.42 -7.24 11.57
C PHE A 71 -12.44 -8.33 12.66
N VAL A 72 -11.66 -9.41 12.46
CA VAL A 72 -11.53 -10.49 13.46
C VAL A 72 -10.95 -9.95 14.77
N PHE A 73 -9.90 -9.12 14.68
CA PHE A 73 -9.29 -8.52 15.86
C PHE A 73 -10.24 -7.57 16.60
N PHE A 74 -10.99 -6.74 15.89
CA PHE A 74 -12.00 -5.86 16.50
C PHE A 74 -13.14 -6.65 17.14
N GLY A 75 -13.62 -7.70 16.49
CA GLY A 75 -14.62 -8.61 17.08
C GLY A 75 -14.12 -9.22 18.39
N TYR A 76 -12.87 -9.70 18.40
CA TYR A 76 -12.22 -10.23 19.60
C TYR A 76 -12.05 -9.17 20.70
N LEU A 77 -11.62 -7.96 20.34
CA LEU A 77 -11.45 -6.85 21.29
C LEU A 77 -12.78 -6.47 21.96
N VAL A 78 -13.86 -6.37 21.19
CA VAL A 78 -15.20 -6.05 21.72
C VAL A 78 -15.76 -7.19 22.59
N TRP A 79 -15.43 -8.44 22.26
CA TRP A 79 -15.85 -9.60 23.05
C TRP A 79 -15.15 -9.69 24.40
N THR A 80 -13.83 -9.48 24.43
CA THR A 80 -12.98 -9.75 25.60
C THR A 80 -12.99 -8.68 26.68
N LEU A 81 -13.21 -7.41 26.32
CA LEU A 81 -13.20 -6.32 27.29
C LEU A 81 -14.40 -6.45 28.24
N GLY A 82 -14.18 -6.57 29.56
CA GLY A 82 -15.24 -6.64 30.57
C GLY A 82 -16.03 -5.35 30.82
N LEU A 83 -16.04 -4.41 29.88
CA LEU A 83 -16.60 -3.06 30.01
C LEU A 83 -18.06 -3.00 29.53
N PRO A 84 -18.81 -1.90 29.75
CA PRO A 84 -20.08 -1.68 29.08
C PRO A 84 -19.93 -1.57 27.55
N ILE A 85 -20.92 -2.05 26.79
CA ILE A 85 -20.83 -2.15 25.31
C ILE A 85 -20.44 -0.84 24.63
N LEU A 86 -20.99 0.30 25.06
CA LEU A 86 -20.66 1.60 24.47
C LEU A 86 -19.19 1.98 24.69
N LEU A 87 -18.64 1.70 25.88
CA LEU A 87 -17.24 1.98 26.18
C LEU A 87 -16.30 1.07 25.37
N ARG A 88 -16.67 -0.20 25.17
CA ARG A 88 -15.92 -1.11 24.28
C ARG A 88 -15.86 -0.56 22.85
N LEU A 89 -16.98 -0.04 22.33
CA LEU A 89 -17.07 0.49 20.98
C LEU A 89 -16.31 1.80 20.80
N VAL A 90 -16.27 2.68 21.83
CA VAL A 90 -15.42 3.87 21.82
C VAL A 90 -13.95 3.49 21.76
N ILE A 91 -13.51 2.55 22.61
CA ILE A 91 -12.13 2.06 22.62
C ILE A 91 -11.76 1.43 21.27
N ALA A 92 -12.64 0.57 20.73
CA ALA A 92 -12.45 -0.03 19.42
C ALA A 92 -12.32 1.02 18.30
N ASP A 93 -13.15 2.07 18.33
CA ASP A 93 -13.08 3.16 17.34
C ASP A 93 -11.80 3.98 17.46
N MET A 94 -11.30 4.25 18.68
CA MET A 94 -10.02 4.95 18.86
C MET A 94 -8.83 4.11 18.41
N LEU A 95 -8.87 2.79 18.61
CA LEU A 95 -7.80 1.87 18.25
C LEU A 95 -7.88 1.40 16.78
N SER A 96 -8.97 1.71 16.07
CA SER A 96 -9.20 1.41 14.65
C SER A 96 -7.97 1.69 13.77
N PHE A 97 -7.38 2.88 13.91
CA PHE A 97 -6.22 3.27 13.11
C PHE A 97 -4.91 2.59 13.52
N PRO A 98 -4.44 2.65 14.79
CA PRO A 98 -3.23 1.95 15.21
C PRO A 98 -3.23 0.47 14.85
N ILE A 99 -4.37 -0.20 14.96
CA ILE A 99 -4.49 -1.63 14.64
C ILE A 99 -4.32 -1.86 13.13
N THR A 100 -4.99 -1.08 12.28
CA THR A 100 -4.77 -1.19 10.82
C THR A 100 -3.32 -0.92 10.44
N TRP A 101 -2.64 0.01 11.13
CA TRP A 101 -1.21 0.27 10.93
C TRP A 101 -0.34 -0.94 11.27
N ILE A 102 -0.57 -1.59 12.42
CA ILE A 102 0.16 -2.80 12.83
C ILE A 102 0.00 -3.92 11.80
N PHE A 103 -1.24 -4.16 11.33
CA PHE A 103 -1.48 -5.18 10.30
C PHE A 103 -0.82 -4.82 8.97
N VAL A 104 -0.80 -3.54 8.60
CA VAL A 104 -0.06 -3.09 7.41
C VAL A 104 1.44 -3.36 7.54
N LEU A 105 2.04 -3.09 8.70
CA LEU A 105 3.45 -3.40 8.95
C LEU A 105 3.72 -4.91 8.82
N MET A 106 2.86 -5.73 9.42
CA MET A 106 2.96 -7.19 9.36
C MET A 106 2.88 -7.72 7.91
N LEU A 107 1.95 -7.21 7.10
CA LEU A 107 1.78 -7.63 5.70
C LEU A 107 2.89 -7.10 4.77
N ASN A 108 3.46 -5.94 5.09
CA ASN A 108 4.51 -5.33 4.28
C ASN A 108 5.91 -5.85 4.55
N ALA A 109 6.22 -6.23 5.78
CA ALA A 109 7.54 -6.74 6.17
C ALA A 109 8.06 -7.84 5.21
N PRO A 110 7.31 -8.92 4.92
CA PRO A 110 7.79 -9.96 4.00
C PRO A 110 7.91 -9.44 2.56
N THR A 111 6.99 -8.57 2.12
CA THR A 111 7.05 -7.96 0.78
C THR A 111 8.33 -7.13 0.60
N GLY A 112 8.69 -6.35 1.62
CA GLY A 112 9.89 -5.50 1.59
C GLY A 112 11.18 -6.31 1.51
N ILE A 113 11.25 -7.43 2.25
CA ILE A 113 12.40 -8.36 2.18
C ILE A 113 12.49 -8.97 0.78
N TYR A 114 11.37 -9.46 0.24
CA TYR A 114 11.32 -10.03 -1.11
C TYR A 114 11.79 -9.04 -2.18
N HIS A 115 11.33 -7.78 -2.12
CA HIS A 115 11.76 -6.72 -3.05
C HIS A 115 13.28 -6.48 -2.96
N LYS A 116 13.84 -6.41 -1.76
CA LYS A 116 15.29 -6.23 -1.57
C LYS A 116 16.08 -7.38 -2.16
N LEU A 117 15.64 -8.62 -1.96
CA LEU A 117 16.29 -9.82 -2.50
C LEU A 117 16.26 -9.83 -4.03
N LEU A 118 15.13 -9.50 -4.65
CA LEU A 118 15.02 -9.41 -6.11
C LEU A 118 15.95 -8.34 -6.69
N ILE A 119 15.99 -7.15 -6.08
CA ILE A 119 16.86 -6.07 -6.53
C ILE A 119 18.32 -6.49 -6.39
N ALA A 120 18.72 -7.11 -5.27
CA ALA A 120 20.08 -7.62 -5.09
C ALA A 120 20.46 -8.68 -6.15
N LYS A 121 19.53 -9.58 -6.50
CA LYS A 121 19.73 -10.56 -7.58
C LYS A 121 19.91 -9.87 -8.94
N ALA A 122 19.09 -8.87 -9.25
CA ALA A 122 19.20 -8.12 -10.50
C ALA A 122 20.53 -7.34 -10.59
N VAL A 123 20.96 -6.72 -9.50
CA VAL A 123 22.26 -6.02 -9.41
C VAL A 123 23.41 -6.99 -9.64
N ARG A 124 23.36 -8.20 -9.08
CA ARG A 124 24.37 -9.22 -9.31
C ARG A 124 24.42 -9.65 -10.78
N LYS A 125 23.27 -9.94 -11.38
CA LYS A 125 23.17 -10.31 -12.81
C LYS A 125 23.73 -9.21 -13.73
N LEU A 126 23.48 -7.94 -13.42
CA LEU A 126 24.05 -6.81 -14.17
C LEU A 126 25.58 -6.72 -14.04
N ARG A 127 26.12 -6.97 -12.84
CA ARG A 127 27.58 -6.92 -12.60
C ARG A 127 28.32 -8.06 -13.30
N ASP A 128 27.69 -9.22 -13.38
CA ASP A 128 28.26 -10.41 -14.03
C ASP A 128 28.09 -10.36 -15.57
N HIS A 129 27.29 -9.41 -16.09
CA HIS A 129 27.07 -9.23 -17.52
C HIS A 129 28.21 -8.43 -18.16
N LYS A 130 28.37 -8.59 -19.48
CA LYS A 130 29.26 -7.76 -20.32
C LYS A 130 28.95 -6.27 -20.17
N PRO A 131 29.96 -5.38 -20.28
CA PRO A 131 29.77 -3.93 -20.22
C PRO A 131 28.69 -3.45 -21.20
N MET A 132 27.79 -2.60 -20.72
CA MET A 132 26.66 -2.09 -21.48
C MET A 132 26.40 -0.62 -21.12
N ILE A 133 25.88 0.14 -22.08
CA ILE A 133 25.58 1.56 -21.90
C ILE A 133 24.24 1.69 -21.16
N VAL A 134 24.25 2.37 -20.02
CA VAL A 134 23.05 2.63 -19.21
C VAL A 134 22.64 4.09 -19.36
N ILE A 135 21.41 4.32 -19.82
CA ILE A 135 20.86 5.68 -20.02
C ILE A 135 19.72 5.90 -19.02
N GLY A 136 19.91 6.85 -18.10
CA GLY A 136 18.88 7.28 -17.15
C GLY A 136 18.04 8.43 -17.72
N ILE A 137 16.72 8.26 -17.76
CA ILE A 137 15.78 9.30 -18.23
C ILE A 137 15.00 9.85 -17.02
N THR A 138 15.12 11.15 -16.77
CA THR A 138 14.47 11.86 -15.66
C THR A 138 13.77 13.15 -16.13
N GLY A 139 13.01 13.79 -15.23
CA GLY A 139 12.31 15.05 -15.50
C GLY A 139 10.84 15.00 -15.07
N SER A 140 10.19 16.15 -14.91
CA SER A 140 8.76 16.20 -14.51
C SER A 140 7.84 15.68 -15.62
N TYR A 141 8.16 15.98 -16.89
CA TYR A 141 7.38 15.65 -18.08
C TYR A 141 8.24 14.94 -19.14
N GLY A 142 7.61 14.35 -20.15
CA GLY A 142 8.30 13.79 -21.33
C GLY A 142 9.04 12.45 -21.13
N LYS A 143 9.31 12.02 -19.89
CA LYS A 143 10.07 10.79 -19.57
C LYS A 143 9.68 9.56 -20.41
N THR A 144 8.38 9.26 -20.47
CA THR A 144 7.87 8.08 -21.19
C THR A 144 8.09 8.24 -22.70
N THR A 145 7.74 9.38 -23.26
CA THR A 145 7.88 9.66 -24.70
C THR A 145 9.34 9.66 -25.14
N THR A 146 10.22 10.31 -24.38
CA THR A 146 11.67 10.32 -24.65
C THR A 146 12.26 8.91 -24.59
N LYS A 147 11.84 8.08 -23.63
CA LYS A 147 12.25 6.68 -23.54
C LYS A 147 11.86 5.90 -24.78
N GLU A 148 10.63 6.07 -25.25
CA GLU A 148 10.13 5.39 -26.44
C GLU A 148 10.90 5.79 -27.70
N TYR A 149 11.07 7.09 -27.96
CA TYR A 149 11.82 7.56 -29.12
C TYR A 149 13.29 7.11 -29.09
N LEU A 150 13.96 7.28 -27.95
CA LEU A 150 15.35 6.89 -27.82
C LEU A 150 15.53 5.39 -28.04
N ALA A 151 14.65 4.57 -27.47
CA ALA A 151 14.71 3.13 -27.67
C ALA A 151 14.48 2.75 -29.13
N THR A 152 13.51 3.35 -29.82
CA THR A 152 13.24 3.08 -31.24
C THR A 152 14.44 3.45 -32.11
N ILE A 153 15.05 4.61 -31.88
CA ILE A 153 16.23 5.06 -32.63
C ILE A 153 17.42 4.12 -32.38
N LEU A 154 17.73 3.82 -31.12
CA LEU A 154 18.87 2.97 -30.79
C LEU A 154 18.68 1.51 -31.23
N SER A 155 17.45 1.01 -31.21
CA SER A 155 17.12 -0.35 -31.66
C SER A 155 17.43 -0.59 -33.14
N THR A 156 17.63 0.47 -33.94
CA THR A 156 18.06 0.34 -35.35
C THR A 156 19.52 -0.11 -35.50
N LYS A 157 20.35 0.12 -34.47
CA LYS A 157 21.80 -0.16 -34.53
C LYS A 157 22.28 -1.14 -33.47
N ILE A 158 21.66 -1.16 -32.30
CA ILE A 158 22.09 -1.97 -31.15
C ILE A 158 20.89 -2.63 -30.49
N GLN A 159 21.14 -3.72 -29.75
CA GLN A 159 20.10 -4.31 -28.91
C GLN A 159 19.83 -3.40 -27.72
N VAL A 160 18.55 -3.05 -27.52
CA VAL A 160 18.10 -2.16 -26.46
C VAL A 160 17.18 -2.89 -25.51
N LEU A 161 17.49 -2.84 -24.21
CA LEU A 161 16.59 -3.27 -23.16
C LEU A 161 15.91 -2.05 -22.53
N LYS A 162 14.57 -1.98 -22.59
CA LYS A 162 13.78 -0.91 -21.98
C LYS A 162 12.70 -1.46 -21.05
N THR A 163 12.30 -0.64 -20.07
CA THR A 163 11.14 -0.89 -19.23
C THR A 163 9.85 -0.47 -19.94
N GLU A 164 8.71 -1.10 -19.61
CA GLU A 164 7.40 -0.67 -20.10
C GLU A 164 7.04 0.77 -19.67
N PRO A 165 6.10 1.44 -20.37
CA PRO A 165 5.59 2.76 -19.98
C PRO A 165 5.10 2.79 -18.53
N SER A 166 5.38 3.88 -17.81
CA SER A 166 4.95 4.13 -16.41
C SER A 166 5.49 3.18 -15.33
N LYS A 167 6.11 2.05 -15.70
CA LYS A 167 6.72 1.12 -14.73
C LYS A 167 8.15 1.53 -14.36
N ASN A 168 8.26 2.49 -13.44
CA ASN A 168 9.54 3.07 -13.02
C ASN A 168 10.01 2.60 -11.63
N SER A 169 9.34 1.63 -11.01
CA SER A 169 9.73 1.16 -9.69
C SER A 169 10.99 0.31 -9.76
N PRO A 170 11.87 0.36 -8.74
CA PRO A 170 13.09 -0.45 -8.71
C PRO A 170 12.83 -1.95 -8.88
N ILE A 171 11.70 -2.45 -8.36
CA ILE A 171 11.32 -3.85 -8.53
C ILE A 171 11.00 -4.20 -9.98
N VAL A 172 10.28 -3.34 -10.71
CA VAL A 172 10.00 -3.65 -12.13
C VAL A 172 11.29 -3.60 -12.94
N ILE A 173 12.17 -2.64 -12.67
CA ILE A 173 13.50 -2.60 -13.32
C ILE A 173 14.26 -3.89 -13.04
N ALA A 174 14.28 -4.34 -11.78
CA ALA A 174 14.90 -5.60 -11.38
C ALA A 174 14.28 -6.82 -12.08
N GLU A 175 12.96 -6.89 -12.20
CA GLU A 175 12.27 -7.98 -12.92
C GLU A 175 12.62 -8.00 -14.41
N VAL A 176 12.67 -6.84 -15.06
CA VAL A 176 13.07 -6.72 -16.47
C VAL A 176 14.51 -7.20 -16.66
N ILE A 177 15.43 -6.80 -15.80
CA ILE A 177 16.82 -7.30 -15.83
C ILE A 177 16.86 -8.83 -15.65
N LEU A 178 16.13 -9.36 -14.67
CA LEU A 178 16.17 -10.79 -14.37
C LEU A 178 15.58 -11.63 -15.52
N LYS A 179 14.52 -11.17 -16.16
CA LYS A 179 13.82 -11.89 -17.24
C LYS A 179 14.42 -11.68 -18.63
N SER A 180 14.85 -10.45 -18.92
CA SER A 180 15.11 -10.00 -20.29
C SER A 180 16.55 -9.58 -20.51
N LEU A 181 17.44 -9.63 -19.52
CA LEU A 181 18.88 -9.54 -19.77
C LEU A 181 19.38 -10.92 -20.23
N TRP A 182 19.85 -11.00 -21.48
CA TRP A 182 20.31 -12.22 -22.15
C TRP A 182 21.81 -12.46 -21.99
#